data_AF-A0AAD7GH54-F1
#
_entry.id   AF-A0AAD7GH54-F1
#
_cell.length_a   1.000
_cell.length_b   1.000
_cell.length_c   1.000
_cell.angle_alpha   90.00
_cell.angle_beta   90.00
_cell.angle_gamma   90.00
#
_symmetry.space_group_name_H-M   'P 1'
#
loop_
_entity.id
_entity.type
_entity.pdbx_description
1 polymer ?
#
loop_
_entity_poly.entity_id
_entity_poly.type
_entity_poly.pdbx_seq_one_letter_code
_entity_poly.pdbx_strand_id
1 'polypeptide(L)'
;MPVFSKPVSSLAKPQLISAAQTFNLDSTGNVATLRGLIRGYIVANKAAVMGNPDHACLFPRKEREEWDARSGSPSSWHGIGSDRSRRSTPDSDQADQATPAPPDDPPAHEDAPGAGDTLNDHDVRAHLLQSMNPAALSQALQLMFGQGSNANFAPPIITTGASSVSRKRPARQPGLVASSASSLIPEAIRKKFIAGWDSHVPLHYLTDKFCGLNNGVAARALNDLFTMDGSSGTVVSVAKELPVEPELALTFDEWFQAWQRLLELIGEYLPAEYNMWFLHYDSILRRPSRAAQWSLCLAYDSRIRRLSVVSAIDPSQLHLSIWNELETQFIANTAIQTLRLDLGLTPTGGRQALPYAVPIKQYPRFELAVLSHPHQHGEQS
;
A
#
# COMPACT_ATOMS: atom_id res chain seq x y z
N MET A 1 -15.81 3.39 -1.93
CA MET A 1 -16.28 4.70 -2.43
C MET A 1 -17.79 4.59 -2.63
N PRO A 2 -18.59 5.62 -2.29
CA PRO A 2 -20.02 5.61 -2.56
C PRO A 2 -20.27 5.57 -4.08
N VAL A 3 -21.06 4.61 -4.54
CA VAL A 3 -21.47 4.53 -5.96
C VAL A 3 -22.72 5.40 -6.12
N PHE A 4 -22.66 6.39 -7.01
CA PHE A 4 -23.81 7.24 -7.30
C PHE A 4 -24.64 6.63 -8.44
N SER A 5 -25.97 6.60 -8.29
CA SER A 5 -26.88 6.04 -9.30
C SER A 5 -27.77 7.08 -9.98
N LYS A 6 -27.68 8.34 -9.55
CA LYS A 6 -28.54 9.45 -9.99
C LYS A 6 -27.73 10.71 -10.27
N PRO A 7 -28.20 11.60 -11.17
CA PRO A 7 -27.55 12.87 -11.42
C PRO A 7 -27.61 13.79 -10.19
N VAL A 8 -26.70 14.75 -10.09
CA VAL A 8 -26.61 15.69 -8.93
C VAL A 8 -27.93 16.41 -8.64
N SER A 9 -28.72 16.71 -9.68
CA SER A 9 -30.05 17.32 -9.55
C SER A 9 -31.06 16.45 -8.77
N SER A 10 -30.88 15.13 -8.76
CA SER A 10 -31.80 14.15 -8.19
C SER A 10 -31.30 13.51 -6.90
N LEU A 11 -30.12 13.88 -6.42
CA LEU A 11 -29.58 13.39 -5.15
C LEU A 11 -30.33 14.01 -3.96
N ALA A 12 -30.60 13.17 -2.96
CA ALA A 12 -31.12 13.58 -1.65
C ALA A 12 -30.00 14.21 -0.79
N LYS A 13 -30.35 15.00 0.23
CA LYS A 13 -29.38 15.67 1.13
C LYS A 13 -28.26 14.74 1.67
N PRO A 14 -28.54 13.53 2.22
CA PRO A 14 -27.47 12.66 2.69
C PRO A 14 -26.53 12.18 1.58
N GLN A 15 -27.03 11.99 0.36
CA GLN A 15 -26.21 11.62 -0.79
C GLN A 15 -25.35 12.80 -1.27
N LEU A 16 -25.87 14.03 -1.18
CA LEU A 16 -25.10 15.24 -1.48
C LEU A 16 -23.97 15.46 -0.46
N ILE A 17 -24.22 15.19 0.83
CA ILE A 17 -23.18 15.23 1.88
C ILE A 17 -22.07 14.21 1.57
N SER A 18 -22.45 12.97 1.25
CA SER A 18 -21.50 11.91 0.89
C SER A 18 -20.71 12.26 -0.39
N ALA A 19 -21.36 12.85 -1.39
CA ALA A 19 -20.70 13.36 -2.59
C ALA A 19 -19.73 14.49 -2.28
N ALA A 20 -20.12 15.47 -1.46
CA ALA A 20 -19.24 16.57 -1.05
C ALA A 20 -18.00 16.05 -0.32
N GLN A 21 -18.16 15.11 0.62
CA GLN A 21 -17.05 14.46 1.31
C GLN A 21 -16.13 13.68 0.35
N THR A 22 -16.71 12.99 -0.64
CA THR A 22 -15.93 12.25 -1.64
C THR A 22 -15.04 13.17 -2.49
N PHE A 23 -15.48 14.41 -2.73
CA PHE A 23 -14.72 15.43 -3.45
C PHE A 23 -13.91 16.38 -2.56
N ASN A 24 -13.82 16.10 -1.24
CA ASN A 24 -13.19 16.98 -0.26
C ASN A 24 -13.74 18.43 -0.27
N LEU A 25 -15.04 18.58 -0.53
CA LEU A 25 -15.75 19.86 -0.48
C LEU A 25 -16.39 20.05 0.91
N ASP A 26 -16.72 21.30 1.24
CA ASP A 26 -17.53 21.59 2.42
C ASP A 26 -18.88 20.84 2.34
N SER A 27 -19.17 20.07 3.39
CA SER A 27 -20.36 19.23 3.49
C SER A 27 -21.46 19.87 4.34
N THR A 28 -21.25 21.09 4.83
CA THR A 28 -22.23 21.86 5.57
C THR A 28 -23.14 22.67 4.64
N GLY A 29 -24.37 22.95 5.10
CA GLY A 29 -25.33 23.79 4.37
C GLY A 29 -26.60 23.08 3.90
N ASN A 30 -27.39 23.83 3.11
CA ASN A 30 -28.66 23.36 2.56
C ASN A 30 -28.46 22.63 1.22
N VAL A 31 -29.52 22.02 0.70
CA VAL A 31 -29.48 21.23 -0.55
C VAL A 31 -29.04 22.06 -1.76
N ALA A 32 -29.42 23.34 -1.82
CA ALA A 32 -29.05 24.22 -2.92
C ALA A 32 -27.55 24.55 -2.89
N THR A 33 -27.00 24.89 -1.72
CA THR A 33 -25.57 25.13 -1.52
C THR A 33 -24.73 23.92 -1.91
N LEU A 34 -25.08 22.73 -1.41
CA LEU A 34 -24.34 21.50 -1.72
C LEU A 34 -24.37 21.17 -3.22
N ARG A 35 -25.53 21.32 -3.88
CA ARG A 35 -25.63 21.13 -5.34
C ARG A 35 -24.79 22.14 -6.11
N GLY A 36 -24.76 23.39 -5.67
CA GLY A 36 -23.93 24.44 -6.27
C GLY A 36 -22.44 24.12 -6.19
N LEU A 37 -21.96 23.75 -4.99
CA LEU A 37 -20.57 23.35 -4.75
C LEU A 37 -20.16 22.15 -5.59
N ILE A 38 -20.94 21.07 -5.56
CA ILE A 38 -20.65 19.85 -6.32
C ILE A 38 -20.65 20.13 -7.83
N ARG A 39 -21.62 20.90 -8.34
CA ARG A 39 -21.65 21.27 -9.78
C ARG A 39 -20.44 22.12 -10.16
N GLY A 40 -20.07 23.10 -9.34
CA GLY A 40 -18.89 23.93 -9.59
C GLY A 40 -17.62 23.09 -9.69
N TYR A 41 -17.45 22.14 -8.76
CA TYR A 41 -16.32 21.21 -8.77
C TYR A 41 -16.33 20.30 -10.00
N ILE A 42 -17.48 19.72 -10.34
CA ILE A 42 -17.64 18.84 -11.52
C ILE A 42 -17.30 19.58 -12.80
N VAL A 43 -17.75 20.83 -12.95
CA VAL A 43 -17.45 21.65 -14.14
C VAL A 43 -15.95 21.95 -14.22
N ALA A 44 -15.31 22.31 -13.10
CA ALA A 44 -13.88 22.58 -13.04
C ALA A 44 -13.01 21.35 -13.31
N ASN A 45 -13.48 20.15 -12.93
CA ASN A 45 -12.72 18.90 -13.01
C ASN A 45 -13.36 17.87 -13.96
N LYS A 46 -14.05 18.35 -15.01
CA LYS A 46 -14.92 17.51 -15.85
C LYS A 46 -14.22 16.25 -16.38
N ALA A 47 -13.01 16.38 -16.91
CA ALA A 47 -12.27 15.25 -17.46
C ALA A 47 -11.93 14.17 -16.41
N ALA A 48 -11.48 14.58 -15.22
CA ALA A 48 -11.12 13.66 -14.15
C ALA A 48 -12.34 12.96 -13.55
N VAL A 49 -13.46 13.68 -13.38
CA VAL A 49 -14.69 13.12 -12.82
C VAL A 49 -15.37 12.19 -13.84
N MET A 50 -15.40 12.54 -15.13
CA MET A 50 -15.98 11.68 -16.17
C MET A 50 -15.15 10.43 -16.48
N GLY A 51 -13.84 10.47 -16.26
CA GLY A 51 -12.96 9.31 -16.41
C GLY A 51 -13.18 8.22 -15.35
N ASN A 52 -13.89 8.52 -14.26
CA ASN A 52 -14.19 7.55 -13.20
C ASN A 52 -15.60 6.95 -13.39
N PRO A 53 -15.74 5.62 -13.60
CA PRO A 53 -17.04 4.98 -13.82
C PRO A 53 -18.02 5.16 -12.65
N ASP A 54 -17.51 5.27 -11.41
CA ASP A 54 -18.33 5.44 -10.21
C ASP A 54 -19.00 6.83 -10.13
N HIS A 55 -18.44 7.81 -10.86
CA HIS A 55 -18.91 9.20 -10.86
C HIS A 55 -19.68 9.58 -12.13
N ALA A 56 -19.66 8.73 -13.17
CA ALA A 56 -20.35 8.99 -14.44
C ALA A 56 -21.85 9.25 -14.25
N CYS A 57 -22.49 8.60 -13.28
CA CYS A 57 -23.91 8.77 -12.99
C CYS A 57 -24.29 10.16 -12.43
N LEU A 58 -23.33 10.96 -11.97
CA LEU A 58 -23.56 12.32 -11.48
C LEU A 58 -23.95 13.30 -12.60
N PHE A 59 -23.58 12.99 -13.84
CA PHE A 59 -23.89 13.80 -15.01
C PHE A 59 -25.29 13.48 -15.57
N PRO A 60 -25.98 14.47 -16.17
CA PRO A 60 -27.13 14.20 -17.02
C PRO A 60 -26.75 13.23 -18.15
N ARG A 61 -27.71 12.38 -18.56
CA ARG A 61 -27.49 11.38 -19.62
C ARG A 61 -26.92 12.00 -20.91
N LYS A 62 -27.47 13.15 -21.33
CA LYS A 62 -27.03 13.86 -22.53
C LYS A 62 -25.55 14.26 -22.48
N GLU A 63 -25.07 14.73 -21.33
CA GLU A 63 -23.66 15.14 -21.17
C GLU A 63 -22.70 13.94 -21.19
N ARG A 64 -23.13 12.77 -20.70
CA ARG A 64 -22.37 11.52 -20.83
C ARG A 64 -22.21 11.12 -22.30
N GLU A 65 -23.33 11.07 -23.03
CA GLU A 65 -23.33 10.69 -24.45
C GLU A 65 -22.45 11.63 -25.29
N GLU A 66 -22.47 12.93 -25.01
CA GLU A 66 -21.60 13.92 -25.67
C GLU A 66 -20.11 13.71 -25.36
N TRP A 67 -19.75 13.27 -24.15
CA TRP A 67 -18.37 12.99 -23.77
C TRP A 67 -17.86 11.69 -24.39
N ASP A 68 -18.67 10.64 -24.39
CA ASP A 68 -18.34 9.36 -25.04
C ASP A 68 -18.11 9.57 -26.54
N ALA A 69 -18.95 10.39 -27.19
CA ALA A 69 -18.78 10.77 -28.59
C ALA A 69 -17.47 11.55 -28.86
N ARG A 70 -17.03 12.40 -27.93
CA ARG A 70 -15.79 13.20 -28.07
C ARG A 70 -14.53 12.43 -27.73
N SER A 71 -14.60 11.51 -26.77
CA SER A 71 -13.44 10.74 -26.30
C SER A 71 -13.01 9.64 -27.27
N GLY A 72 -13.76 9.44 -28.36
CA GLY A 72 -13.45 8.42 -29.38
C GLY A 72 -13.48 7.00 -28.83
N SER A 73 -14.01 6.81 -27.62
CA SER A 73 -14.17 5.49 -27.02
C SER A 73 -15.40 4.84 -27.66
N PRO A 74 -15.25 3.74 -28.42
CA PRO A 74 -16.39 3.06 -29.00
C PRO A 74 -17.22 2.53 -27.84
N SER A 75 -18.43 3.08 -27.64
CA SER A 75 -19.31 2.62 -26.58
C SER A 75 -19.68 1.15 -26.82
N SER A 76 -18.97 0.23 -26.18
CA SER A 76 -19.28 -1.20 -26.14
C SER A 76 -20.43 -1.47 -25.17
N TRP A 77 -21.52 -0.70 -25.27
CA TRP A 77 -22.79 -1.04 -24.68
C TRP A 77 -23.63 -1.69 -25.76
N HIS A 78 -23.43 -3.00 -25.92
CA HIS A 78 -24.34 -3.84 -26.68
C HIS A 78 -25.75 -3.71 -26.07
N GLY A 79 -26.61 -3.00 -26.79
CA GLY A 79 -28.05 -3.08 -26.59
C GLY A 79 -28.51 -4.51 -26.88
N ILE A 80 -28.80 -5.26 -25.82
CA ILE A 80 -29.71 -6.41 -25.90
C ILE A 80 -31.08 -5.85 -26.27
N GLY A 81 -31.62 -6.35 -27.37
CA GLY A 81 -32.79 -5.81 -28.03
C GLY A 81 -34.05 -5.81 -27.18
N SER A 82 -34.92 -4.87 -27.52
CA SER A 82 -36.36 -5.03 -27.36
C SER A 82 -37.03 -4.33 -28.52
N ASP A 83 -37.21 -5.12 -29.56
CA ASP A 83 -38.21 -4.94 -30.59
C ASP A 83 -39.60 -4.85 -29.92
N ARG A 84 -40.26 -3.70 -30.05
CA ARG A 84 -41.71 -3.60 -29.95
C ARG A 84 -42.25 -2.47 -30.82
N SER A 85 -42.71 -2.90 -31.97
CA SER A 85 -43.73 -2.26 -32.81
C SER A 85 -44.99 -1.83 -32.03
N ARG A 86 -45.67 -0.79 -32.57
CA ARG A 86 -47.02 -0.23 -32.28
C ARG A 86 -47.07 0.74 -31.07
N ARG A 87 -47.74 1.89 -31.09
CA ARG A 87 -48.99 2.29 -31.77
C ARG A 87 -49.13 3.82 -31.69
N SER A 88 -49.87 4.37 -32.64
CA SER A 88 -50.30 5.75 -32.85
C SER A 88 -50.90 6.50 -31.63
N THR A 89 -50.77 7.83 -31.70
CA THR A 89 -51.54 8.98 -31.15
C THR A 89 -52.94 8.71 -30.55
N PRO A 90 -53.51 9.56 -29.64
CA PRO A 90 -53.55 11.03 -29.77
C PRO A 90 -53.55 11.92 -28.51
N ASP A 91 -53.29 13.21 -28.75
CA ASP A 91 -54.01 14.42 -28.32
C ASP A 91 -54.97 14.33 -27.11
N SER A 92 -54.73 15.16 -26.09
CA SER A 92 -55.77 15.75 -25.22
C SER A 92 -55.21 16.90 -24.37
N ASP A 93 -55.83 18.05 -24.56
CA ASP A 93 -55.79 19.30 -23.80
C ASP A 93 -56.25 19.18 -22.33
N GLN A 94 -56.13 20.31 -21.63
CA GLN A 94 -56.76 20.73 -20.36
C GLN A 94 -56.07 20.30 -19.07
N ALA A 95 -56.06 21.08 -17.99
CA ALA A 95 -56.30 22.50 -17.71
C ALA A 95 -55.99 22.67 -16.20
N ASP A 96 -55.64 23.88 -15.81
CA ASP A 96 -55.93 24.52 -14.51
C ASP A 96 -56.38 23.65 -13.31
N GLN A 97 -55.64 23.73 -12.20
CA GLN A 97 -56.27 24.07 -10.94
C GLN A 97 -55.29 24.62 -9.89
N ALA A 98 -55.73 25.75 -9.32
CA ALA A 98 -55.08 26.57 -8.33
C ALA A 98 -55.36 26.07 -6.90
N THR A 99 -54.43 26.36 -5.96
CA THR A 99 -54.55 26.70 -4.51
C THR A 99 -55.58 25.97 -3.61
N PRO A 100 -55.29 25.68 -2.31
CA PRO A 100 -54.80 26.71 -1.36
C PRO A 100 -53.87 26.23 -0.21
N ALA A 101 -53.24 27.20 0.48
CA ALA A 101 -52.72 27.10 1.85
C ALA A 101 -53.85 27.42 2.87
N PRO A 102 -53.66 27.59 4.20
CA PRO A 102 -52.62 27.21 5.19
C PRO A 102 -53.31 26.37 6.35
N PRO A 103 -52.91 26.25 7.65
CA PRO A 103 -52.58 27.33 8.61
C PRO A 103 -51.44 27.06 9.62
N ASP A 104 -51.17 28.12 10.38
CA ASP A 104 -50.20 28.38 11.44
C ASP A 104 -50.25 27.45 12.69
N ASP A 105 -49.06 27.16 13.27
CA ASP A 105 -48.58 27.20 14.70
C ASP A 105 -49.53 26.88 15.91
N PRO A 106 -49.07 26.67 17.18
CA PRO A 106 -47.74 26.44 17.83
C PRO A 106 -47.83 25.29 18.91
N PRO A 107 -47.20 25.26 20.12
CA PRO A 107 -45.95 25.82 20.67
C PRO A 107 -45.01 24.77 21.35
N ALA A 108 -43.88 25.30 21.82
CA ALA A 108 -42.87 24.79 22.75
C ALA A 108 -43.24 23.69 23.76
N HIS A 109 -42.28 22.79 24.01
CA HIS A 109 -42.04 22.20 25.33
C HIS A 109 -40.54 22.16 25.63
N GLU A 110 -40.17 22.89 26.67
CA GLU A 110 -38.94 22.73 27.44
C GLU A 110 -39.01 21.42 28.23
N ASP A 111 -37.89 20.69 28.32
CA ASP A 111 -37.45 20.01 29.55
C ASP A 111 -36.00 19.49 29.36
N ALA A 112 -35.12 19.94 30.24
CA ALA A 112 -33.76 19.41 30.49
C ALA A 112 -33.86 18.23 31.51
N PRO A 113 -32.77 17.73 32.14
CA PRO A 113 -31.38 17.52 31.74
C PRO A 113 -30.96 16.02 31.89
N GLY A 114 -29.86 15.62 31.25
CA GLY A 114 -29.24 14.30 31.46
C GLY A 114 -27.74 14.43 31.65
N ALA A 115 -27.31 14.62 32.89
CA ALA A 115 -25.92 14.58 33.30
C ALA A 115 -25.38 13.13 33.18
N GLY A 116 -24.35 12.96 32.37
CA GLY A 116 -23.56 11.73 32.27
C GLY A 116 -22.09 12.07 32.38
N ASP A 117 -21.58 11.94 33.61
CA ASP A 117 -20.15 11.94 33.96
C ASP A 117 -19.40 10.90 33.11
N THR A 118 -18.61 11.34 32.14
CA THR A 118 -17.52 10.53 31.59
C THR A 118 -16.22 10.97 32.22
N LEU A 119 -15.80 10.18 33.20
CA LEU A 119 -14.48 10.17 33.82
C LEU A 119 -13.36 10.32 32.77
N ASN A 120 -12.53 11.33 32.99
CA ASN A 120 -11.30 11.58 32.25
C ASN A 120 -10.30 10.42 32.45
N ASP A 121 -10.18 9.56 31.44
CA ASP A 121 -9.17 8.50 31.34
C ASP A 121 -7.78 9.05 30.92
N HIS A 122 -7.47 10.28 31.32
CA HIS A 122 -6.21 10.96 31.00
C HIS A 122 -5.21 10.96 32.18
N ASP A 123 -5.62 10.55 33.38
CA ASP A 123 -4.80 10.66 34.59
C ASP A 123 -4.02 9.39 34.98
N VAL A 124 -4.34 8.22 34.39
CA VAL A 124 -3.63 6.96 34.71
C VAL A 124 -2.26 6.87 34.00
N ARG A 125 -2.05 7.65 32.93
CA ARG A 125 -0.85 7.57 32.08
C ARG A 125 0.34 8.37 32.61
N ALA A 126 0.12 9.34 33.50
CA ALA A 126 1.19 10.16 34.07
C ALA A 126 1.93 9.48 35.25
N HIS A 127 1.29 8.50 35.92
CA HIS A 127 1.84 7.92 37.15
C HIS A 127 2.77 6.71 36.97
N LEU A 128 2.83 6.11 35.77
CA LEU A 128 3.64 4.90 35.51
C LEU A 128 5.05 5.20 34.96
N LEU A 129 5.31 6.43 34.49
CA LEU A 129 6.62 6.83 33.93
C LEU A 129 7.53 7.53 34.95
N GLN A 130 7.04 7.81 36.17
CA GLN A 130 7.83 8.43 37.24
C GLN A 130 8.37 7.44 38.28
N SER A 131 8.08 6.13 38.16
CA SER A 131 8.52 5.13 39.16
C SER A 131 9.77 4.33 38.78
N MET A 132 10.47 4.66 37.70
CA MET A 132 11.77 4.01 37.39
C MET A 132 12.91 4.82 38.00
N ASN A 133 13.49 4.26 39.06
CA ASN A 133 14.64 4.84 39.76
C ASN A 133 15.88 4.86 38.84
N PRO A 134 16.44 6.04 38.51
CA PRO A 134 17.60 6.15 37.63
C PRO A 134 18.86 5.49 38.20
N ALA A 135 18.92 5.23 39.51
CA ALA A 135 20.03 4.53 40.15
C ALA A 135 20.07 3.01 39.82
N ALA A 136 18.92 2.40 39.51
CA ALA A 136 18.87 1.00 39.11
C ALA A 136 19.42 0.80 37.69
N LEU A 137 19.27 1.81 36.83
CA LEU A 137 19.71 1.77 35.44
C LEU A 137 21.23 2.01 35.30
N SER A 138 21.83 2.79 36.21
CA SER A 138 23.29 2.96 36.27
C SER A 138 24.02 1.73 36.83
N GLN A 139 23.44 1.02 37.81
CA GLN A 139 24.03 -0.21 38.35
C GLN A 139 24.02 -1.37 37.33
N ALA A 140 22.98 -1.47 36.50
CA ALA A 140 22.91 -2.47 35.44
C ALA A 140 23.98 -2.27 34.35
N LEU A 141 24.33 -1.01 34.04
CA LEU A 141 25.41 -0.71 33.10
C LEU A 141 26.80 -0.93 33.71
N GLN A 142 26.96 -0.72 35.02
CA GLN A 142 28.24 -0.96 35.71
C GLN A 142 28.62 -2.45 35.73
N LEU A 143 27.62 -3.34 35.84
CA LEU A 143 27.82 -4.80 35.87
C LEU A 143 28.14 -5.41 34.50
N MET A 144 27.74 -4.76 33.40
CA MET A 144 28.00 -5.29 32.05
C MET A 144 29.37 -4.91 31.49
N PHE A 145 30.08 -3.93 32.07
CA PHE A 145 31.29 -3.36 31.45
C PHE A 145 32.54 -3.31 32.34
N GLY A 146 32.56 -3.95 33.52
CA GLY A 146 33.74 -3.88 34.40
C GLY A 146 34.09 -5.19 35.08
N GLN A 147 35.16 -5.85 34.62
CA GLN A 147 36.32 -6.23 35.45
C GLN A 147 37.35 -7.08 34.69
N GLY A 148 38.62 -6.71 34.87
CA GLY A 148 39.84 -7.38 34.41
C GLY A 148 40.87 -6.32 34.05
N SER A 149 42.01 -6.13 34.70
CA SER A 149 42.71 -6.90 35.72
C SER A 149 43.64 -5.97 36.51
N ASN A 150 43.79 -6.22 37.80
CA ASN A 150 44.84 -5.63 38.63
C ASN A 150 46.19 -6.28 38.33
N ALA A 151 47.19 -5.48 37.97
CA ALA A 151 48.60 -5.84 38.09
C ALA A 151 49.41 -4.60 38.51
N ASN A 152 49.91 -4.64 39.74
CA ASN A 152 50.96 -3.79 40.29
C ASN A 152 52.21 -3.87 39.44
N PHE A 153 52.75 -2.73 38.96
CA PHE A 153 54.20 -2.53 38.80
C PHE A 153 54.54 -1.02 38.88
N ALA A 154 55.73 -0.77 39.44
CA ALA A 154 56.33 0.46 39.99
C ALA A 154 56.36 1.72 39.08
N PRO A 155 56.61 2.93 39.65
CA PRO A 155 56.60 4.19 38.90
C PRO A 155 57.93 4.48 38.20
N PRO A 156 57.94 4.95 36.94
CA PRO A 156 59.08 5.67 36.39
C PRO A 156 58.75 7.14 36.10
N ILE A 157 59.57 8.00 36.70
CA ILE A 157 60.24 9.18 36.15
C ILE A 157 59.46 10.01 35.12
N ILE A 158 59.11 11.22 35.56
CA ILE A 158 58.55 12.33 34.80
C ILE A 158 59.50 12.71 33.66
N THR A 159 59.10 12.45 32.41
CA THR A 159 59.66 13.10 31.22
C THR A 159 58.52 13.83 30.52
N THR A 160 58.60 15.15 30.53
CA THR A 160 57.73 16.05 29.76
C THR A 160 57.95 15.82 28.26
N GLY A 161 57.18 14.91 27.69
CA GLY A 161 57.08 14.67 26.25
C GLY A 161 55.60 14.61 25.87
N ALA A 162 55.22 15.38 24.87
CA ALA A 162 53.84 15.62 24.44
C ALA A 162 52.95 14.38 24.51
N SER A 163 51.83 14.50 25.22
CA SER A 163 50.80 13.48 25.40
C SER A 163 50.26 13.00 24.04
N SER A 164 50.91 12.00 23.45
CA SER A 164 50.35 11.27 22.33
C SER A 164 49.18 10.46 22.87
N VAL A 165 47.97 11.02 22.71
CA VAL A 165 46.73 10.29 22.97
C VAL A 165 46.74 9.11 22.01
N SER A 166 47.09 7.93 22.52
CA SER A 166 47.08 6.68 21.77
C SER A 166 45.63 6.39 21.36
N ARG A 167 45.23 6.94 20.21
CA ARG A 167 43.93 6.62 19.62
C ARG A 167 44.00 5.14 19.24
N LYS A 168 43.31 4.30 20.01
CA LYS A 168 43.13 2.85 19.74
C LYS A 168 42.51 2.54 18.38
N ARG A 169 42.08 3.57 17.63
CA ARG A 169 41.45 3.43 16.33
C ARG A 169 42.52 3.51 15.23
N PRO A 170 42.56 2.56 14.28
CA PRO A 170 43.47 2.59 13.14
C PRO A 170 43.37 3.91 12.36
N ALA A 171 44.49 4.35 11.78
CA ALA A 171 44.53 5.51 10.90
C ALA A 171 43.60 5.25 9.68
N ARG A 172 42.68 6.18 9.42
CA ARG A 172 41.81 6.10 8.24
C ARG A 172 42.65 6.34 6.99
N GLN A 173 42.58 5.44 6.02
CA GLN A 173 43.20 5.61 4.71
C GLN A 173 42.19 6.24 3.75
N PRO A 174 42.40 7.47 3.27
CA PRO A 174 41.56 8.06 2.23
C PRO A 174 41.51 7.16 0.99
N GLY A 175 40.31 6.85 0.50
CA GLY A 175 40.12 6.02 -0.69
C GLY A 175 40.12 4.50 -0.45
N LEU A 176 40.44 4.02 0.76
CA LEU A 176 40.29 2.60 1.09
C LEU A 176 38.81 2.26 1.26
N VAL A 177 38.22 1.66 0.22
CA VAL A 177 36.86 1.12 0.26
C VAL A 177 36.93 -0.28 0.87
N ALA A 178 36.03 -0.59 1.80
CA ALA A 178 35.90 -1.96 2.29
C ALA A 178 35.53 -2.86 1.11
N SER A 179 36.28 -3.95 0.91
CA SER A 179 35.91 -4.95 -0.08
C SER A 179 34.55 -5.54 0.31
N SER A 180 33.49 -5.09 -0.36
CA SER A 180 32.18 -5.70 -0.22
C SER A 180 32.25 -7.03 -0.93
N ALA A 181 32.01 -8.12 -0.20
CA ALA A 181 31.71 -9.40 -0.83
C ALA A 181 30.41 -9.19 -1.62
N SER A 182 30.54 -8.91 -2.92
CA SER A 182 29.37 -8.75 -3.79
C SER A 182 28.69 -10.10 -3.88
N SER A 183 27.52 -10.20 -3.23
CA SER A 183 26.68 -11.39 -3.36
C SER A 183 26.18 -11.42 -4.81
N LEU A 184 26.79 -12.27 -5.62
CA LEU A 184 26.47 -12.40 -7.04
C LEU A 184 25.09 -13.02 -7.19
N ILE A 185 24.30 -12.50 -8.13
CA ILE A 185 23.01 -13.08 -8.49
C ILE A 185 23.22 -14.52 -9.01
N PRO A 186 22.39 -15.51 -8.62
CA PRO A 186 22.50 -16.85 -9.16
C PRO A 186 22.37 -16.90 -10.69
N GLU A 187 23.27 -17.66 -11.35
CA GLU A 187 23.31 -17.80 -12.81
C GLU A 187 21.99 -18.31 -13.41
N ALA A 188 21.29 -19.20 -12.69
CA ALA A 188 19.99 -19.71 -13.11
C ALA A 188 18.93 -18.60 -13.24
N ILE A 189 19.00 -17.56 -12.41
CA ILE A 189 18.09 -16.40 -12.49
C ILE A 189 18.51 -15.49 -13.64
N ARG A 190 19.81 -15.21 -13.80
CA ARG A 190 20.31 -14.43 -14.95
C ARG A 190 19.83 -15.03 -16.28
N LYS A 191 19.93 -16.35 -16.43
CA LYS A 191 19.46 -17.05 -17.63
C LYS A 191 17.98 -16.82 -17.94
N LYS A 192 17.11 -16.68 -16.94
CA LYS A 192 15.69 -16.34 -17.14
C LYS A 192 15.52 -14.92 -17.72
N PHE A 193 16.30 -13.96 -17.26
CA PHE A 193 16.26 -12.58 -17.79
C PHE A 193 16.85 -12.49 -19.19
N ILE A 194 17.96 -13.20 -19.45
CA ILE A 194 18.54 -13.33 -20.80
C ILE A 194 17.51 -13.94 -21.77
N ALA A 195 16.65 -14.86 -21.30
CA ALA A 195 15.59 -15.48 -22.08
C ALA A 195 14.29 -14.65 -22.19
N GLY A 196 14.25 -13.42 -21.66
CA GLY A 196 13.08 -12.53 -21.79
C GLY A 196 12.14 -12.48 -20.58
N TRP A 197 12.55 -12.97 -19.41
CA TRP A 197 11.78 -12.98 -18.15
C TRP A 197 10.35 -13.53 -18.31
N ASP A 198 10.25 -14.71 -18.91
CA ASP A 198 9.00 -15.42 -19.19
C ASP A 198 8.35 -16.11 -17.98
N SER A 199 9.00 -16.07 -16.83
CA SER A 199 8.61 -16.84 -15.65
C SER A 199 8.89 -16.08 -14.37
N HIS A 200 7.98 -16.23 -13.40
CA HIS A 200 8.08 -15.53 -12.14
C HIS A 200 9.38 -15.89 -11.39
N VAL A 201 10.06 -14.86 -10.88
CA VAL A 201 11.25 -14.99 -10.03
C VAL A 201 10.90 -14.39 -8.66
N PRO A 202 10.71 -15.22 -7.63
CA PRO A 202 10.49 -14.74 -6.28
C PRO A 202 11.68 -13.92 -5.74
N LEU A 203 11.40 -12.80 -5.07
CA LEU A 203 12.44 -11.90 -4.56
C LEU A 203 13.33 -12.52 -3.48
N HIS A 204 12.85 -13.54 -2.75
CA HIS A 204 13.67 -14.14 -1.70
C HIS A 204 14.98 -14.73 -2.25
N TYR A 205 15.00 -15.13 -3.52
CA TYR A 205 16.20 -15.60 -4.22
C TYR A 205 17.20 -14.51 -4.60
N LEU A 206 16.82 -13.23 -4.46
CA LEU A 206 17.64 -12.06 -4.73
C LEU A 206 18.10 -11.36 -3.45
N THR A 207 17.76 -11.90 -2.28
CA THR A 207 18.26 -11.40 -0.98
C THR A 207 19.74 -11.73 -0.78
N ASP A 208 20.44 -10.96 0.05
CA ASP A 208 21.83 -11.28 0.46
C ASP A 208 21.91 -12.65 1.10
N LYS A 209 20.91 -13.01 1.90
CA LYS A 209 20.87 -14.29 2.59
C LYS A 209 20.89 -15.45 1.59
N PHE A 210 20.20 -15.33 0.46
CA PHE A 210 20.20 -16.36 -0.57
C PHE A 210 21.44 -16.27 -1.49
N CYS A 211 21.77 -15.07 -1.97
CA CYS A 211 22.90 -14.84 -2.88
C CYS A 211 24.28 -15.04 -2.21
N GLY A 212 24.35 -14.90 -0.89
CA GLY A 212 25.55 -15.16 -0.09
C GLY A 212 25.79 -16.65 0.19
N LEU A 213 24.80 -17.52 -0.07
CA LEU A 213 25.04 -18.96 -0.06
C LEU A 213 25.97 -19.29 -1.22
N ASN A 214 26.97 -20.16 -0.99
CA ASN A 214 27.85 -20.64 -2.06
C ASN A 214 27.02 -21.01 -3.30
N ASN A 215 27.38 -20.47 -4.46
CA ASN A 215 26.62 -20.61 -5.72
C ASN A 215 26.17 -22.05 -6.00
N GLY A 216 26.94 -23.07 -5.57
CA GLY A 216 26.56 -24.48 -5.71
C GLY A 216 25.34 -24.92 -4.88
N VAL A 217 25.08 -24.33 -3.71
CA VAL A 217 23.90 -24.62 -2.88
C VAL A 217 22.67 -23.87 -3.40
N ALA A 218 22.83 -22.59 -3.75
CA ALA A 218 21.79 -21.80 -4.38
C ALA A 218 21.35 -22.40 -5.73
N ALA A 219 22.33 -22.79 -6.56
CA ALA A 219 22.06 -23.46 -7.83
C ALA A 219 21.40 -24.83 -7.61
N ARG A 220 21.80 -25.62 -6.60
CA ARG A 220 21.09 -26.86 -6.27
C ARG A 220 19.67 -26.61 -5.82
N ALA A 221 19.40 -25.62 -4.97
CA ALA A 221 18.03 -25.28 -4.58
C ALA A 221 17.15 -24.81 -5.76
N LEU A 222 17.74 -24.14 -6.75
CA LEU A 222 17.05 -23.72 -7.97
C LEU A 222 16.90 -24.86 -9.00
N ASN A 223 17.87 -25.79 -9.04
CA ASN A 223 17.87 -26.93 -9.95
C ASN A 223 17.13 -28.16 -9.39
N ASP A 224 17.11 -28.43 -8.08
CA ASP A 224 16.46 -29.60 -7.41
C ASP A 224 14.93 -29.64 -7.58
N LEU A 225 14.39 -28.79 -8.44
CA LEU A 225 13.07 -28.91 -9.03
C LEU A 225 12.98 -29.97 -10.14
N PHE A 226 14.08 -30.60 -10.56
CA PHE A 226 14.01 -31.82 -11.39
C PHE A 226 13.46 -32.98 -10.56
N THR A 227 12.29 -33.49 -10.96
CA THR A 227 11.75 -34.73 -10.39
C THR A 227 12.10 -35.88 -11.31
N MET A 228 12.66 -36.95 -10.75
CA MET A 228 12.88 -38.19 -11.48
C MET A 228 11.52 -38.84 -11.69
N ASP A 229 11.12 -39.04 -12.93
CA ASP A 229 9.87 -39.76 -13.22
C ASP A 229 10.09 -41.23 -12.82
N GLY A 230 9.45 -41.64 -11.73
CA GLY A 230 9.60 -42.98 -11.15
C GLY A 230 9.13 -44.11 -12.07
N SER A 231 8.40 -43.78 -13.15
CA SER A 231 7.93 -44.77 -14.13
C SER A 231 8.91 -44.99 -15.30
N SER A 232 9.65 -43.96 -15.70
CA SER A 232 10.57 -44.02 -16.85
C SER A 232 12.05 -44.04 -16.45
N GLY A 233 12.38 -43.72 -15.19
CA GLY A 233 13.77 -43.54 -14.75
C GLY A 233 14.46 -42.34 -15.42
N THR A 234 13.72 -41.54 -16.20
CA THR A 234 14.23 -40.39 -16.92
C THR A 234 14.15 -39.16 -16.03
N VAL A 235 15.21 -38.36 -16.01
CA VAL A 235 15.19 -37.04 -15.38
C VAL A 235 14.35 -36.13 -16.28
N VAL A 236 13.09 -35.94 -15.93
CA VAL A 236 12.21 -35.01 -16.64
C VAL A 236 12.37 -33.63 -16.00
N SER A 237 12.70 -32.63 -16.82
CA SER A 237 12.64 -31.23 -16.42
C SER A 237 11.19 -30.82 -16.31
N VAL A 238 10.58 -31.10 -15.16
CA VAL A 238 9.34 -30.43 -14.80
C VAL A 238 9.74 -29.07 -14.28
N ALA A 239 9.42 -28.02 -15.02
CA ALA A 239 9.55 -26.64 -14.56
C ALA A 239 8.59 -26.43 -13.38
N LYS A 240 8.97 -26.91 -12.21
CA LYS A 240 8.21 -26.71 -10.99
C LYS A 240 8.25 -25.20 -10.68
N GLU A 241 7.13 -24.64 -10.24
CA GLU A 241 7.13 -23.24 -9.85
C GLU A 241 7.95 -23.10 -8.56
N LEU A 242 8.75 -22.05 -8.49
CA LEU A 242 9.52 -21.76 -7.29
C LEU A 242 8.55 -21.42 -6.14
N PRO A 243 8.78 -21.92 -4.90
CA PRO A 243 7.88 -21.69 -3.78
C PRO A 243 7.72 -20.19 -3.49
N VAL A 244 6.47 -19.76 -3.31
CA VAL A 244 6.08 -18.35 -3.13
C VAL A 244 5.94 -17.99 -1.65
N GLU A 245 5.72 -18.98 -0.78
CA GLU A 245 5.58 -18.79 0.65
C GLU A 245 6.70 -17.98 1.32
N PRO A 246 8.00 -18.21 1.05
CA PRO A 246 9.06 -17.42 1.69
C PRO A 246 9.08 -15.97 1.23
N GLU A 247 8.55 -15.67 0.04
CA GLU A 247 8.56 -14.33 -0.53
C GLU A 247 7.61 -13.40 0.21
N LEU A 248 6.44 -13.89 0.61
CA LEU A 248 5.46 -13.08 1.32
C LEU A 248 5.86 -12.83 2.80
N ALA A 249 6.95 -13.44 3.27
CA ALA A 249 7.50 -13.25 4.61
C ALA A 249 8.73 -12.33 4.63
N LEU A 250 9.10 -11.72 3.50
CA LEU A 250 10.23 -10.80 3.43
C LEU A 250 10.01 -9.57 4.31
N THR A 251 11.05 -9.18 5.03
CA THR A 251 11.12 -7.87 5.68
C THR A 251 11.28 -6.76 4.64
N PHE A 252 11.03 -5.51 5.04
CA PHE A 252 11.24 -4.37 4.16
C PHE A 252 12.68 -4.29 3.64
N ASP A 253 13.67 -4.53 4.51
CA ASP A 253 15.09 -4.45 4.14
C ASP A 253 15.47 -5.54 3.14
N GLU A 254 14.98 -6.78 3.35
CA GLU A 254 15.20 -7.88 2.40
C GLU A 254 14.54 -7.62 1.05
N TRP A 255 13.31 -7.08 1.05
CA TRP A 255 12.60 -6.69 -0.17
C TRP A 255 13.34 -5.58 -0.92
N PHE A 256 13.75 -4.52 -0.22
CA PHE A 256 14.43 -3.36 -0.80
C PHE A 256 15.71 -3.80 -1.50
N GLN A 257 16.51 -4.61 -0.80
CA GLN A 257 17.73 -5.20 -1.34
C GLN A 257 17.48 -6.11 -2.55
N ALA A 258 16.49 -7.00 -2.45
CA ALA A 258 16.15 -7.89 -3.55
C ALA A 258 15.67 -7.10 -4.79
N TRP A 259 14.94 -6.01 -4.58
CA TRP A 259 14.48 -5.11 -5.64
C TRP A 259 15.60 -4.38 -6.34
N GLN A 260 16.63 -3.93 -5.61
CA GLN A 260 17.81 -3.31 -6.24
C GLN A 260 18.46 -4.25 -7.25
N ARG A 261 18.64 -5.52 -6.88
CA ARG A 261 19.17 -6.55 -7.79
C ARG A 261 18.22 -6.91 -8.93
N LEU A 262 16.91 -6.93 -8.66
CA LEU A 262 15.92 -7.13 -9.72
C LEU A 262 15.99 -6.01 -10.76
N LEU A 263 16.09 -4.74 -10.33
CA LEU A 263 16.23 -3.60 -11.23
C LEU A 263 17.56 -3.63 -12.00
N GLU A 264 18.65 -4.10 -11.40
CA GLU A 264 19.91 -4.34 -12.13
C GLU A 264 19.72 -5.35 -13.27
N LEU A 265 19.06 -6.49 -12.99
CA LEU A 265 18.75 -7.51 -14.01
C LEU A 265 17.85 -6.96 -15.14
N ILE A 266 16.80 -6.22 -14.78
CA ILE A 266 15.91 -5.61 -15.76
C ILE A 266 16.67 -4.56 -16.58
N GLY A 267 17.49 -3.72 -15.94
CA GLY A 267 18.27 -2.70 -16.63
C GLY A 267 19.29 -3.30 -17.61
N GLU A 268 19.92 -4.42 -17.24
CA GLU A 268 20.92 -5.10 -18.07
C GLU A 268 20.29 -5.87 -19.23
N TYR A 269 19.22 -6.65 -18.98
CA TYR A 269 18.69 -7.60 -19.96
C TYR A 269 17.37 -7.16 -20.62
N LEU A 270 16.60 -6.27 -19.99
CA LEU A 270 15.27 -5.82 -20.43
C LEU A 270 15.12 -4.29 -20.32
N PRO A 271 16.01 -3.50 -20.94
CA PRO A 271 16.07 -2.04 -20.71
C PRO A 271 14.78 -1.30 -21.08
N ALA A 272 13.99 -1.83 -22.02
CA ALA A 272 12.70 -1.27 -22.41
C ALA A 272 11.65 -1.32 -21.28
N GLU A 273 11.76 -2.28 -20.35
CA GLU A 273 10.82 -2.43 -19.24
C GLU A 273 11.28 -1.70 -17.96
N TYR A 274 12.56 -1.31 -17.89
CA TYR A 274 13.18 -0.77 -16.69
C TYR A 274 12.37 0.37 -16.06
N ASN A 275 11.94 1.34 -16.85
CA ASN A 275 11.24 2.51 -16.34
C ASN A 275 9.90 2.15 -15.68
N MET A 276 9.15 1.20 -16.27
CA MET A 276 7.85 0.79 -15.72
C MET A 276 8.02 0.07 -14.38
N TRP A 277 9.03 -0.81 -14.29
CA TRP A 277 9.36 -1.52 -13.04
C TRP A 277 9.96 -0.61 -11.97
N PHE A 278 10.75 0.39 -12.36
CA PHE A 278 11.27 1.40 -11.44
C PHE A 278 10.13 2.22 -10.83
N LEU A 279 9.14 2.63 -11.64
CA LEU A 279 7.95 3.34 -11.15
C LEU A 279 7.11 2.48 -10.20
N HIS A 280 6.92 1.19 -10.51
CA HIS A 280 6.25 0.24 -9.61
C HIS A 280 6.96 0.17 -8.25
N TYR A 281 8.27 -0.07 -8.27
CA TYR A 281 9.12 -0.10 -7.08
C TYR A 281 9.01 1.20 -6.26
N ASP A 282 9.13 2.35 -6.90
CA ASP A 282 9.05 3.66 -6.24
C ASP A 282 7.65 3.91 -5.65
N SER A 283 6.59 3.46 -6.32
CA SER A 283 5.21 3.58 -5.83
C SER A 283 4.98 2.81 -4.53
N ILE A 284 5.58 1.62 -4.39
CA ILE A 284 5.53 0.83 -3.16
C ILE A 284 6.40 1.47 -2.09
N LEU A 285 7.60 1.92 -2.45
CA LEU A 285 8.55 2.55 -1.55
C LEU A 285 7.94 3.81 -0.90
N ARG A 286 7.24 4.65 -1.68
CA ARG A 286 6.66 5.92 -1.22
C ARG A 286 5.27 5.81 -0.59
N ARG A 287 4.71 4.60 -0.47
CA ARG A 287 3.35 4.42 0.06
C ARG A 287 3.29 4.85 1.54
N PRO A 288 2.40 5.80 1.93
CA PRO A 288 2.38 6.32 3.31
C PRO A 288 2.08 5.27 4.37
N SER A 289 1.21 4.31 4.06
CA SER A 289 0.84 3.20 4.96
C SER A 289 1.79 2.00 4.88
N ARG A 290 2.90 2.08 4.13
CA ARG A 290 3.81 0.95 3.87
C ARG A 290 4.27 0.25 5.15
N ALA A 291 4.68 1.02 6.16
CA ALA A 291 5.18 0.45 7.41
C ALA A 291 4.08 -0.31 8.18
N ALA A 292 2.84 0.20 8.19
CA ALA A 292 1.72 -0.41 8.90
C ALA A 292 1.10 -1.58 8.13
N GLN A 293 1.19 -1.56 6.80
CA GLN A 293 0.56 -2.52 5.88
C GLN A 293 1.61 -3.23 5.00
N TRP A 294 2.77 -3.54 5.57
CA TRP A 294 3.90 -4.06 4.81
C TRP A 294 3.58 -5.36 4.07
N SER A 295 2.91 -6.29 4.76
CA SER A 295 2.46 -7.55 4.19
C SER A 295 1.49 -7.39 3.03
N LEU A 296 0.58 -6.42 3.09
CA LEU A 296 -0.31 -6.08 1.97
C LEU A 296 0.49 -5.50 0.79
N CYS A 297 1.45 -4.61 1.05
CA CYS A 297 2.33 -4.06 0.00
C CYS A 297 3.12 -5.17 -0.70
N LEU A 298 3.67 -6.10 0.07
CA LEU A 298 4.45 -7.23 -0.44
C LEU A 298 3.58 -8.24 -1.21
N ALA A 299 2.36 -8.51 -0.75
CA ALA A 299 1.40 -9.33 -1.47
C ALA A 299 1.01 -8.71 -2.82
N TYR A 300 0.78 -7.39 -2.84
CA TYR A 300 0.51 -6.65 -4.07
C TYR A 300 1.71 -6.72 -5.04
N ASP A 301 2.93 -6.46 -4.54
CA ASP A 301 4.15 -6.56 -5.31
C ASP A 301 4.31 -7.92 -6.01
N SER A 302 4.25 -9.00 -5.22
CA SER A 302 4.35 -10.38 -5.73
C SER A 302 3.25 -10.67 -6.75
N ARG A 303 2.01 -10.19 -6.51
CA ARG A 303 0.89 -10.39 -7.43
C ARG A 303 1.12 -9.71 -8.78
N ILE A 304 1.62 -8.47 -8.80
CA ILE A 304 1.93 -7.75 -10.05
C ILE A 304 3.06 -8.46 -10.81
N ARG A 305 4.16 -8.83 -10.14
CA ARG A 305 5.26 -9.59 -10.79
C ARG A 305 4.86 -10.96 -11.33
N ARG A 306 3.88 -11.61 -10.71
CA ARG A 306 3.32 -12.88 -11.24
C ARG A 306 2.41 -12.67 -12.43
N LEU A 307 1.65 -11.58 -12.45
CA LEU A 307 0.74 -11.29 -13.56
C LEU A 307 1.49 -10.77 -14.78
N SER A 308 2.58 -10.03 -14.61
CA SER A 308 3.36 -9.48 -15.73
C SER A 308 3.97 -10.55 -16.63
N VAL A 309 4.27 -11.74 -16.09
CA VAL A 309 4.80 -12.85 -16.89
C VAL A 309 3.70 -13.66 -17.62
N VAL A 310 2.44 -13.47 -17.26
CA VAL A 310 1.28 -14.18 -17.86
C VAL A 310 0.43 -13.25 -18.72
N SER A 311 0.47 -11.95 -18.46
CA SER A 311 -0.38 -10.93 -19.06
C SER A 311 0.40 -9.64 -19.26
N ALA A 312 0.09 -8.92 -20.33
CA ALA A 312 0.71 -7.63 -20.66
C ALA A 312 0.19 -6.48 -19.78
N ILE A 313 0.20 -6.66 -18.46
CA ILE A 313 -0.14 -5.60 -17.52
C ILE A 313 0.99 -4.59 -17.44
N ASP A 314 0.66 -3.29 -17.36
CA ASP A 314 1.64 -2.24 -17.10
C ASP A 314 1.90 -2.14 -15.59
N PRO A 315 3.10 -2.52 -15.09
CA PRO A 315 3.37 -2.49 -13.66
C PRO A 315 3.50 -1.05 -13.11
N SER A 316 3.74 -0.05 -13.96
CA SER A 316 3.87 1.35 -13.52
C SER A 316 2.57 1.93 -12.95
N GLN A 317 1.44 1.31 -13.27
CA GLN A 317 0.11 1.72 -12.82
C GLN A 317 -0.28 1.01 -11.53
N LEU A 318 -1.02 1.73 -10.67
CA LEU A 318 -1.67 1.13 -9.52
C LEU A 318 -2.94 0.39 -9.97
N HIS A 319 -2.91 -0.94 -9.90
CA HIS A 319 -4.06 -1.79 -10.21
C HIS A 319 -5.00 -1.86 -9.02
N LEU A 320 -5.88 -0.87 -8.90
CA LEU A 320 -6.80 -0.72 -7.76
C LEU A 320 -7.68 -1.95 -7.50
N SER A 321 -8.12 -2.64 -8.55
CA SER A 321 -8.92 -3.87 -8.42
C SER A 321 -8.15 -4.96 -7.67
N ILE A 322 -6.90 -5.21 -8.08
CA ILE A 322 -5.99 -6.17 -7.43
C ILE A 322 -5.70 -5.74 -5.99
N TRP A 323 -5.42 -4.46 -5.79
CA TRP A 323 -5.16 -3.92 -4.45
C TRP A 323 -6.35 -4.12 -3.50
N ASN A 324 -7.55 -3.73 -3.91
CA ASN A 324 -8.76 -3.83 -3.10
C ASN A 324 -9.13 -5.28 -2.77
N GLU A 325 -8.91 -6.20 -3.72
CA GLU A 325 -9.07 -7.64 -3.49
C GLU A 325 -8.12 -8.13 -2.38
N LEU A 326 -6.83 -7.80 -2.49
CA LEU A 326 -5.82 -8.17 -1.50
C LEU A 326 -6.06 -7.51 -0.15
N GLU A 327 -6.50 -6.25 -0.13
CA GLU A 327 -6.84 -5.52 1.10
C GLU A 327 -8.01 -6.18 1.82
N THR A 328 -9.05 -6.60 1.08
CA THR A 328 -10.19 -7.32 1.65
C THR A 328 -9.75 -8.65 2.27
N GLN A 329 -8.90 -9.41 1.58
CA GLN A 329 -8.33 -10.65 2.11
C GLN A 329 -7.46 -10.40 3.34
N PHE A 330 -6.66 -9.33 3.33
CA PHE A 330 -5.82 -8.93 4.44
C PHE A 330 -6.64 -8.61 5.69
N ILE A 331 -7.67 -7.75 5.56
CA ILE A 331 -8.58 -7.39 6.66
C ILE A 331 -9.26 -8.63 7.23
N ALA A 332 -9.77 -9.51 6.36
CA ALA A 332 -10.42 -10.75 6.79
C ALA A 332 -9.45 -11.66 7.58
N ASN A 333 -8.23 -11.83 7.08
CA ASN A 333 -7.21 -12.63 7.75
C ASN A 333 -6.79 -12.03 9.09
N THR A 334 -6.61 -10.71 9.16
CA THR A 334 -6.32 -10.02 10.42
C THR A 334 -7.45 -10.22 11.43
N ALA A 335 -8.71 -10.06 11.02
CA ALA A 335 -9.86 -10.27 11.90
C ALA A 335 -9.93 -11.72 12.44
N ILE A 336 -9.68 -12.72 11.58
CA ILE A 336 -9.62 -14.13 12.00
C ILE A 336 -8.49 -14.36 13.00
N GLN A 337 -7.31 -13.77 12.78
CA GLN A 337 -6.19 -13.93 13.72
C GLN A 337 -6.46 -13.26 15.06
N THR A 338 -7.07 -12.06 15.07
CA THR A 338 -7.52 -11.40 16.30
C THR A 338 -8.50 -12.28 17.06
N LEU A 339 -9.53 -12.81 16.39
CA LEU A 339 -10.51 -13.70 17.03
C LEU A 339 -9.86 -14.98 17.59
N ARG A 340 -8.87 -15.56 16.89
CA ARG A 340 -8.14 -16.74 17.39
C ARG A 340 -7.38 -16.44 18.68
N LEU A 341 -6.73 -15.27 18.74
CA LEU A 341 -6.01 -14.81 19.93
C LEU A 341 -6.97 -14.56 21.08
N ASP A 342 -8.11 -13.89 20.83
CA ASP A 342 -9.13 -13.60 21.84
C ASP A 342 -9.76 -14.88 22.43
N LEU A 343 -9.91 -15.92 21.60
CA LEU A 343 -10.42 -17.23 22.03
C LEU A 343 -9.36 -18.12 22.71
N GLY A 344 -8.13 -17.64 22.89
CA GLY A 344 -7.04 -18.43 23.45
C GLY A 344 -6.67 -19.67 22.61
N LEU A 345 -7.11 -19.70 21.35
CA LEU A 345 -6.76 -20.76 20.41
C LEU A 345 -5.34 -20.50 19.94
N THR A 346 -4.37 -21.00 20.71
CA THR A 346 -2.99 -21.05 20.25
C THR A 346 -2.95 -21.88 18.96
N PRO A 347 -2.21 -21.45 17.92
CA PRO A 347 -2.10 -22.20 16.69
C PRO A 347 -1.51 -23.58 17.01
N THR A 348 -2.38 -24.58 17.03
CA THR A 348 -2.06 -25.96 17.37
C THR A 348 -1.30 -26.56 16.20
N GLY A 349 0.03 -26.56 16.30
CA GLY A 349 0.90 -27.46 15.54
C GLY A 349 1.55 -26.90 14.28
N GLY A 350 2.85 -26.63 14.36
CA GLY A 350 3.89 -27.05 13.40
C GLY A 350 3.94 -26.45 11.99
N ARG A 351 2.85 -25.88 11.45
CA ARG A 351 2.90 -25.11 10.20
C ARG A 351 2.95 -23.63 10.56
N GLN A 352 4.06 -22.99 10.22
CA GLN A 352 4.23 -21.54 10.38
C GLN A 352 3.01 -20.84 9.79
N ALA A 353 2.11 -20.38 10.67
CA ALA A 353 1.13 -19.39 10.30
C ALA A 353 1.93 -18.21 9.74
N LEU A 354 1.59 -17.76 8.53
CA LEU A 354 2.26 -16.62 7.92
C LEU A 354 2.29 -15.48 8.96
N PRO A 355 3.47 -14.90 9.24
CA PRO A 355 3.66 -13.97 10.36
C PRO A 355 3.06 -12.60 10.00
N TYR A 356 1.73 -12.50 9.99
CA TYR A 356 1.03 -11.26 9.65
C TYR A 356 0.34 -10.57 10.82
N ALA A 357 0.48 -11.09 12.03
CA ALA A 357 0.04 -10.38 13.22
C ALA A 357 1.23 -9.67 13.86
N VAL A 358 1.68 -8.57 13.28
CA VAL A 358 2.22 -7.49 14.12
C VAL A 358 1.00 -6.93 14.85
N PRO A 359 1.00 -6.82 16.19
CA PRO A 359 -0.11 -6.21 16.91
C PRO A 359 -0.37 -4.82 16.32
N ILE A 360 -1.51 -4.65 15.66
CA ILE A 360 -1.95 -3.35 15.17
C ILE A 360 -2.26 -2.55 16.44
N LYS A 361 -1.31 -1.73 16.90
CA LYS A 361 -1.68 -0.57 17.71
C LYS A 361 -2.70 0.19 16.86
N GLN A 362 -3.90 0.42 17.38
CA GLN A 362 -4.91 1.24 16.69
C GLN A 362 -4.26 2.59 16.38
N TYR A 363 -3.85 2.79 15.13
CA TYR A 363 -3.41 4.08 14.64
C TYR A 363 -4.63 4.81 14.10
N PRO A 364 -4.78 6.12 14.38
CA PRO A 364 -5.82 6.91 13.76
C PRO A 364 -5.68 6.82 12.24
N ARG A 365 -6.81 6.64 11.56
CA ARG A 365 -6.93 6.60 10.11
C ARG A 365 -6.31 7.89 9.55
N PHE A 366 -5.10 7.80 8.99
CA PHE A 366 -4.45 8.95 8.36
C PHE A 366 -5.20 9.29 7.06
N GLU A 367 -5.80 10.47 7.01
CA GLU A 367 -6.21 11.11 5.76
C GLU A 367 -4.97 11.37 4.90
N LEU A 368 -4.98 10.86 3.67
CA LEU A 368 -3.91 11.07 2.71
C LEU A 368 -3.95 12.53 2.22
N ALA A 369 -3.11 13.39 2.77
CA ALA A 369 -2.85 14.70 2.21
C ALA A 369 -2.11 14.55 0.88
N VAL A 370 -2.80 14.81 -0.23
CA VAL A 370 -2.20 14.88 -1.57
C VAL A 370 -1.37 16.16 -1.66
N LEU A 371 -0.05 16.01 -1.71
CA LEU A 371 0.90 17.10 -1.99
C LEU A 371 0.81 17.51 -3.46
N SER A 372 -0.11 18.42 -3.77
CA SER A 372 -0.18 19.10 -5.08
C SER A 372 1.05 19.99 -5.28
N HIS A 373 1.91 19.65 -6.24
CA HIS A 373 2.98 20.53 -6.69
C HIS A 373 2.40 21.63 -7.61
N PRO A 374 2.74 22.91 -7.41
CA PRO A 374 2.36 23.96 -8.34
C PRO A 374 3.19 23.86 -9.62
N HIS A 375 2.52 23.76 -10.76
CA HIS A 375 3.12 23.84 -12.09
C HIS A 375 3.43 25.32 -12.38
N GLN A 376 4.70 25.73 -12.32
CA GLN A 376 5.12 27.04 -12.81
C GLN A 376 5.14 27.03 -14.34
N HIS A 377 4.19 27.73 -14.95
CA HIS A 377 4.29 28.15 -16.34
C HIS A 377 5.38 29.22 -16.45
N GLY A 378 6.46 28.89 -17.17
CA GLY A 378 7.40 29.88 -17.67
C GLY A 378 6.81 30.55 -18.91
N GLU A 379 6.46 31.84 -18.79
CA GLU A 379 6.28 32.73 -19.93
C GLU A 379 7.65 33.01 -20.55
N GLN A 380 7.80 32.72 -21.85
CA GLN A 380 8.89 33.25 -22.66
C GLN A 380 8.37 34.53 -23.34
N SER A 381 9.09 35.63 -23.14
CA SER A 381 9.04 36.85 -23.95
C SER A 381 10.36 37.00 -24.70
#